data_AF-A0A531MVC0-F1
#
_entry.id   AF-A0A531MVC0-F1
#
_cell.length_a   1.000
_cell.length_b   1.000
_cell.length_c   1.000
_cell.angle_alpha   90.00
_cell.angle_beta   90.00
_cell.angle_gamma   90.00
#
_symmetry.space_group_name_H-M   'P 1'
#
loop_
_entity.id
_entity.type
_entity.pdbx_description
1 polymer ?
#
loop_
_entity_poly.entity_id
_entity_poly.type
_entity_poly.pdbx_seq_one_letter_code
_entity_poly.pdbx_strand_id
1 'polypeptide(L)'
;WVDEAVPRARAAFDWLSRRRFRVGQTHGHLLGRDAGGIARVKQAGLAAAKAAYCFAAALPVVASPIRRNRSVLRGIMHVGVVSGLVGVRELRLYGQPSPGEGGKRAA
;
A
#
# COMPACT_ATOMS: atom_id res chain seq x y z
N TRP A 1 16.37 -17.38 17.72
CA TRP A 1 15.51 -17.18 16.54
C TRP A 1 14.20 -17.90 16.79
N VAL A 2 13.07 -17.26 16.52
CA VAL A 2 11.74 -17.89 16.63
C VAL A 2 11.09 -17.80 15.25
N ASP A 3 10.75 -18.95 14.69
CA ASP A 3 10.09 -19.06 13.38
C ASP A 3 8.59 -19.28 13.58
N GLU A 4 7.78 -18.34 13.10
CA GLU A 4 6.32 -18.46 13.13
C GLU A 4 5.78 -18.69 11.70
N ALA A 5 4.97 -19.74 11.54
CA ALA A 5 4.34 -20.04 10.27
C ALA A 5 3.31 -18.96 9.90
N VAL A 6 3.54 -18.26 8.78
CA VAL A 6 2.62 -17.24 8.28
C VAL A 6 1.47 -17.92 7.51
N PRO A 7 0.19 -17.70 7.88
CA PRO A 7 -0.94 -18.21 7.14
C PRO A 7 -0.91 -17.75 5.68
N ARG A 8 -1.28 -18.63 4.74
CA ARG A 8 -1.27 -18.31 3.29
C ARG A 8 -2.03 -17.02 2.96
N ALA A 9 -3.13 -16.74 3.66
CA ALA A 9 -3.89 -15.51 3.51
C ALA A 9 -3.04 -14.23 3.78
N ARG A 10 -2.13 -14.26 4.77
CA ARG A 10 -1.23 -13.13 5.09
C ARG A 10 -0.02 -13.04 4.15
N ALA A 11 0.38 -14.16 3.55
CA ALA A 11 1.44 -14.20 2.53
C ALA A 11 0.96 -13.83 1.12
N ALA A 12 -0.36 -13.75 0.90
CA ALA A 12 -0.95 -13.45 -0.39
C ALA A 12 -0.67 -12.00 -0.84
N PHE A 13 -0.53 -11.80 -2.15
CA PHE A 13 -0.27 -10.48 -2.73
C PHE A 13 -1.39 -9.47 -2.44
N ASP A 14 -2.66 -9.90 -2.45
CA ASP A 14 -3.80 -9.04 -2.09
C ASP A 14 -3.63 -8.47 -0.67
N TRP A 15 -3.33 -9.33 0.30
CA TRP A 15 -3.10 -8.90 1.68
C TRP A 15 -1.91 -7.93 1.81
N LEU A 16 -0.78 -8.26 1.15
CA LEU A 16 0.42 -7.44 1.16
C LEU A 16 0.21 -6.08 0.50
N SER A 17 -0.52 -6.02 -0.61
CA SER A 17 -0.78 -4.78 -1.35
C SER A 17 -1.65 -3.81 -0.54
N ARG A 18 -2.75 -4.29 0.06
CA ARG A 18 -3.59 -3.51 1.00
C ARG A 18 -2.77 -2.92 2.14
N ARG A 19 -1.89 -3.74 2.74
CA ARG A 19 -1.07 -3.29 3.86
C ARG A 19 0.01 -2.28 3.45
N ARG A 20 0.66 -2.49 2.30
CA ARG A 20 1.65 -1.54 1.76
C ARG A 20 1.03 -0.21 1.37
N PHE A 21 -0.16 -0.23 0.77
CA PHE A 21 -0.93 0.98 0.49
C PHE A 21 -1.25 1.74 1.77
N ARG A 22 -1.74 1.04 2.81
CA ARG A 22 -2.08 1.67 4.10
C ARG A 22 -0.86 2.29 4.79
N VAL A 23 0.29 1.60 4.81
CA VAL A 23 1.56 2.16 5.31
C VAL A 23 1.93 3.43 4.55
N GLY A 24 1.75 3.44 3.23
CA GLY A 24 1.89 4.62 2.39
C GLY A 24 1.00 5.77 2.84
N GLN A 25 -0.30 5.52 3.03
CA GLN A 25 -1.25 6.53 3.48
C GLN A 25 -0.85 7.16 4.81
N THR A 26 -0.45 6.36 5.80
CA THR A 26 0.01 6.87 7.10
C THR A 26 1.26 7.74 6.93
N HIS A 27 2.23 7.32 6.12
CA HIS A 27 3.41 8.13 5.84
C HIS A 27 3.06 9.45 5.15
N GLY A 28 2.15 9.43 4.16
CA GLY A 28 1.67 10.63 3.49
C GLY A 28 0.93 11.59 4.43
N HIS A 29 0.11 11.06 5.34
CA HIS A 29 -0.60 11.86 6.34
C HIS A 29 0.38 12.55 7.31
N LEU A 30 1.38 11.82 7.81
CA LEU A 30 2.44 12.40 8.66
C LEU A 30 3.24 13.47 7.91
N LEU A 31 3.63 13.19 6.67
CA LEU A 31 4.38 14.12 5.83
C LEU A 31 3.59 15.40 5.52
N GLY A 32 2.26 15.29 5.41
CA GLY A 32 1.37 16.41 5.17
C GLY A 32 0.91 17.16 6.43
N ARG A 33 1.19 16.65 7.65
CA ARG A 33 0.70 17.24 8.90
C ARG A 33 1.37 18.58 9.20
N ASP A 34 2.68 18.66 8.96
CA ASP A 34 3.50 19.84 9.27
C ASP A 34 3.88 20.63 7.99
N ALA A 35 3.42 20.20 6.82
CA ALA A 35 3.76 20.79 5.53
C ALA A 35 2.67 21.76 5.04
N GLY A 36 3.08 22.98 4.65
CA GLY A 36 2.20 23.92 3.94
C GLY A 36 1.74 23.41 2.57
N GLY A 37 0.71 24.03 1.98
CA GLY A 37 0.06 23.55 0.74
C GLY A 37 1.02 23.31 -0.43
N ILE A 38 1.94 24.23 -0.70
CA ILE A 38 2.96 24.09 -1.77
C ILE A 38 3.91 22.92 -1.48
N ALA A 39 4.35 22.77 -0.23
CA ALA A 39 5.22 21.66 0.16
C ALA A 39 4.49 20.32 -0.01
N ARG A 40 3.19 20.24 0.31
CA ARG A 40 2.36 19.06 0.10
C ARG A 40 2.27 18.66 -1.38
N VAL A 41 2.06 19.62 -2.28
CA VAL A 41 2.05 19.36 -3.75
C VAL A 41 3.40 18.84 -4.23
N LYS A 42 4.51 19.45 -3.79
CA LYS A 42 5.86 18.97 -4.12
C LYS A 42 6.08 17.53 -3.65
N GLN A 43 5.68 17.21 -2.42
CA GLN A 43 5.81 15.85 -1.88
C GLN A 43 4.92 14.85 -2.63
N ALA A 44 3.72 15.25 -3.03
CA ALA A 44 2.84 14.41 -3.85
C ALA A 44 3.45 14.13 -5.22
N GLY A 45 4.03 15.13 -5.88
CA GLY A 45 4.77 14.96 -7.14
C GLY A 45 5.96 14.01 -7.00
N LEU A 46 6.76 14.16 -5.95
CA LEU A 46 7.89 13.26 -5.68
C LEU A 46 7.45 11.81 -5.40
N ALA A 47 6.34 11.63 -4.68
CA ALA A 47 5.78 10.31 -4.41
C ALA A 47 5.23 9.67 -5.70
N ALA A 48 4.54 10.44 -6.55
CA ALA A 48 4.06 9.98 -7.84
C ALA A 48 5.22 9.56 -8.76
N ALA A 49 6.30 10.35 -8.83
CA ALA A 49 7.50 10.01 -9.60
C ALA A 49 8.14 8.70 -9.10
N LYS A 50 8.22 8.49 -7.78
CA LYS A 50 8.72 7.23 -7.20
C LYS A 50 7.81 6.05 -7.50
N ALA A 51 6.49 6.26 -7.49
CA ALA A 51 5.53 5.22 -7.87
C ALA A 51 5.74 4.79 -9.33
N ALA A 52 5.80 5.76 -10.25
CA ALA A 52 6.05 5.51 -11.67
C ALA A 52 7.38 4.78 -11.91
N TYR A 53 8.46 5.23 -11.26
CA TYR A 53 9.76 4.55 -11.31
C TYR A 53 9.67 3.09 -10.83
N CYS A 54 8.99 2.83 -9.72
CA CYS A 54 8.86 1.48 -9.18
C CYS A 54 8.06 0.56 -10.11
N PHE A 55 7.02 1.06 -10.77
CA PHE A 55 6.27 0.28 -11.77
C PHE A 55 7.08 0.05 -13.04
N ALA A 56 7.78 1.07 -13.54
CA ALA A 56 8.69 0.93 -14.68
C ALA A 56 9.80 -0.10 -14.40
N ALA A 57 10.39 -0.07 -13.20
CA ALA A 57 11.41 -1.03 -12.77
C ALA A 57 10.89 -2.47 -12.62
N ALA A 58 9.56 -2.67 -12.58
CA ALA A 58 8.96 -4.01 -12.57
C ALA A 58 8.88 -4.64 -13.97
N LEU A 59 8.85 -3.84 -15.04
CA LEU A 59 8.75 -4.31 -16.43
C LEU A 59 9.92 -5.21 -16.87
N PRO A 60 11.20 -4.82 -16.70
CA PRO A 60 12.32 -5.67 -17.14
C PRO A 60 12.47 -6.96 -16.31
N VAL A 61 11.78 -7.06 -15.18
CA VAL A 61 11.87 -8.19 -14.25
C VAL A 61 10.57 -8.98 -14.17
N VAL A 62 9.67 -8.81 -15.16
CA VAL A 62 8.32 -9.40 -15.15
C VAL A 62 8.34 -10.93 -15.01
N ALA A 63 9.35 -11.59 -15.58
CA ALA A 63 9.55 -13.04 -15.49
C ALA A 63 9.99 -13.52 -14.08
N SER A 64 10.47 -12.62 -13.22
CA SER A 64 10.85 -12.92 -11.84
C SER A 64 9.76 -12.46 -10.88
N PRO A 65 8.86 -13.36 -10.41
CA PRO A 65 7.72 -12.97 -9.57
C PRO A 65 8.17 -12.29 -8.27
N ILE A 66 9.31 -12.69 -7.69
CA ILE A 66 9.86 -12.10 -6.46
C ILE A 66 10.27 -10.64 -6.71
N ARG A 67 11.07 -10.38 -7.75
CA ARG A 67 11.58 -9.04 -8.06
C ARG A 67 10.47 -8.11 -8.53
N ARG A 68 9.59 -8.61 -9.40
CA ARG A 68 8.39 -7.90 -9.85
C ARG A 68 7.51 -7.51 -8.67
N ASN A 69 7.11 -8.46 -7.83
CA ASN A 69 6.23 -8.18 -6.70
C ASN A 69 6.87 -7.19 -5.71
N ARG A 70 8.19 -7.26 -5.49
CA ARG A 70 8.91 -6.27 -4.66
C ARG A 70 8.80 -4.86 -5.23
N SER A 71 9.05 -4.68 -6.52
CA SER A 71 8.94 -3.37 -7.19
C SER A 71 7.50 -2.86 -7.19
N VAL A 72 6.53 -3.72 -7.51
CA VAL A 72 5.09 -3.37 -7.51
C VAL A 72 4.62 -2.98 -6.11
N LEU A 73 4.95 -3.75 -5.07
CA LEU A 73 4.56 -3.44 -3.68
C LEU A 73 5.18 -2.12 -3.19
N ARG A 74 6.37 -1.75 -3.69
CA ARG A 74 6.98 -0.44 -3.42
C ARG A 74 6.24 0.68 -4.15
N GLY A 75 5.84 0.46 -5.40
CA GLY A 75 4.99 1.38 -6.15
C GLY A 75 3.65 1.64 -5.44
N ILE A 76 2.95 0.57 -5.02
CA ILE A 76 1.68 0.64 -4.27
C ILE A 76 1.83 1.44 -2.97
N MET A 77 2.94 1.28 -2.26
CA MET A 77 3.22 2.09 -1.07
C MET A 77 3.30 3.58 -1.42
N HIS A 78 3.99 3.96 -2.49
CA HIS A 78 4.08 5.36 -2.91
C HIS A 78 2.74 5.94 -3.41
N VAL A 79 1.90 5.13 -4.07
CA VAL A 79 0.52 5.52 -4.38
C VAL A 79 -0.27 5.81 -3.10
N GLY A 80 -0.07 5.00 -2.06
CA GLY A 80 -0.62 5.26 -0.72
C GLY A 80 -0.16 6.61 -0.14
N VAL A 81 1.11 6.97 -0.31
CA VAL A 81 1.65 8.28 0.12
C VAL A 81 0.93 9.44 -0.57
N VAL A 82 0.75 9.36 -1.88
CA VAL A 82 -0.02 10.36 -2.65
C VAL A 82 -1.45 10.46 -2.12
N SER A 83 -2.12 9.32 -1.90
CA SER A 83 -3.47 9.26 -1.34
C SER A 83 -3.56 9.91 0.06
N GLY A 84 -2.59 9.65 0.94
CA GLY A 84 -2.53 10.24 2.27
C GLY A 84 -2.25 11.75 2.25
N LEU A 85 -1.44 12.24 1.30
CA LEU A 85 -1.17 13.68 1.13
C LEU A 85 -2.39 14.44 0.59
N VAL A 86 -3.20 13.82 -0.27
CA VAL A 86 -4.43 14.41 -0.80
C VAL A 86 -5.57 14.39 0.23
N GLY A 87 -5.44 13.64 1.33
CA GLY A 87 -6.47 13.54 2.37
C GLY A 87 -7.60 12.57 2.04
N VAL A 88 -7.35 11.59 1.16
CA VAL A 88 -8.32 10.53 0.87
C VAL A 88 -8.54 9.67 2.12
N ARG A 89 -9.78 9.25 2.35
CA ARG A 89 -10.17 8.43 3.50
C ARG A 89 -9.23 7.23 3.65
N GLU A 90 -8.75 7.02 4.86
CA GLU A 90 -7.83 5.95 5.17
C GLU A 90 -8.47 4.57 4.97
N LEU A 91 -7.71 3.62 4.42
CA LEU A 91 -8.16 2.23 4.32
C LEU A 91 -8.32 1.64 5.73
N ARG A 92 -9.55 1.30 6.13
CA ARG A 92 -9.81 0.56 7.37
C ARG A 92 -9.29 -0.87 7.21
N LEU A 93 -8.22 -1.20 7.94
CA LEU A 93 -7.59 -2.53 7.88
C LEU A 93 -8.19 -3.52 8.90
N TYR A 94 -8.82 -3.01 9.97
CA TYR A 94 -9.37 -3.81 11.05
C TYR A 94 -10.87 -3.55 11.18
N GLY A 95 -11.61 -4.57 11.64
CA GLY A 95 -13.07 -4.49 11.79
C GLY A 95 -13.85 -4.59 10.48
N GLN A 96 -13.26 -5.13 9.42
CA GLN A 96 -14.00 -5.51 8.20
C GLN A 96 -14.41 -6.98 8.30
N PRO A 97 -15.67 -7.34 7.99
CA PRO A 97 -16.08 -8.73 7.97
C PRO A 97 -15.24 -9.49 6.96
N SER A 98 -14.74 -10.66 7.36
CA SER A 98 -14.01 -11.55 6.46
C SER A 98 -14.92 -11.91 5.28
N PRO A 99 -14.43 -11.95 4.02
CA PRO A 99 -15.22 -12.45 2.90
C PRO A 99 -15.52 -13.92 3.15
N GLY A 100 -16.71 -14.19 3.70
CA GLY A 100 -17.14 -15.50 4.24
C GLY A 100 -18.00 -15.40 5.51
N GLU A 101 -18.01 -14.26 6.20
CA GLU A 101 -18.74 -14.10 7.47
C GLU A 101 -20.13 -13.45 7.30
N GLY A 102 -20.37 -12.79 6.16
CA GLY A 102 -21.68 -12.21 5.79
C GLY A 102 -22.79 -13.23 5.51
N GLY A 103 -22.44 -14.51 5.32
CA GLY A 103 -23.43 -15.58 5.07
C GLY A 103 -24.00 -16.24 6.35
N LYS A 104 -23.41 -15.99 7.53
CA LYS A 104 -23.80 -16.67 8.78
C LYS A 104 -24.80 -15.89 9.63
N ARG A 105 -25.22 -14.69 9.20
CA ARG A 105 -26.13 -13.81 9.94
C ARG A 105 -27.53 -13.69 9.32
N ALA A 106 -27.84 -14.50 8.32
CA ALA A 106 -29.11 -14.47 7.59
C ALA A 106 -29.87 -15.81 7.65
N ALA A 107 -29.65 -16.61 8.69
CA ALA A 107 -30.40 -17.83 8.97
C ALA A 107 -30.96 -17.77 10.40
#